data_AF-A0A8J9X236-F1
#
_entry.id   AF-A0A8J9X236-F1
#
_cell.length_a   1.000
_cell.length_b   1.000
_cell.length_c   1.000
_cell.angle_alpha   90.00
_cell.angle_beta   90.00
_cell.angle_gamma   90.00
#
_symmetry.space_group_name_H-M   'P 1'
#
loop_
_entity.id
_entity.type
_entity.pdbx_description
1 polymer ?
#
loop_
_entity_poly.entity_id
_entity_poly.type
_entity_poly.pdbx_seq_one_letter_code
_entity_poly.pdbx_strand_id
1 'polypeptide(L)'
;MEIRSDVHGDTIIQGAVAVQVCNLEEVVCVWKECLENSEARSMDCSHVIATIKVASKNVATGLGTVGRLQFVDFAGADLTPVRSNSSRKSSPLQDDRARSPGSSIDEWRFVNRSLVTLADVVTARSQFLQSVPYRHSTITHLLRDSLEGDTKVLLIACVSSEPKDLLETISTLRFASQMRRVHVGVATKHSLTPP
;
A
#
# COMPACT_ATOMS: atom_id res chain seq x y z
N MET A 1 4.32 15.98 -4.31
CA MET A 1 4.18 14.72 -5.07
C MET A 1 2.77 14.71 -5.63
N GLU A 2 2.62 14.76 -6.96
CA GLU A 2 1.32 14.76 -7.63
C GLU A 2 1.11 13.41 -8.30
N ILE A 3 -0.07 12.81 -8.13
CA ILE A 3 -0.42 11.52 -8.71
C ILE A 3 -1.31 11.78 -9.92
N ARG A 4 -0.87 11.31 -11.08
CA ARG A 4 -1.58 11.43 -12.36
C ARG A 4 -1.77 10.05 -12.98
N SER A 5 -2.64 9.95 -13.96
CA SER A 5 -2.77 8.76 -14.80
C SER A 5 -2.19 9.06 -16.18
N ASP A 6 -1.52 8.08 -16.79
CA ASP A 6 -1.04 8.20 -18.15
C ASP A 6 -2.10 7.81 -19.19
N VAL A 7 -1.72 7.86 -20.47
CA VAL A 7 -2.60 7.51 -21.60
C VAL A 7 -3.02 6.04 -21.61
N HIS A 8 -2.32 5.18 -20.88
CA HIS A 8 -2.64 3.77 -20.70
C HIS A 8 -3.44 3.51 -19.42
N GLY A 9 -3.70 4.56 -18.62
CA GLY A 9 -4.41 4.49 -17.35
C GLY A 9 -3.51 4.11 -16.16
N ASP A 10 -2.20 3.98 -16.37
CA ASP A 10 -1.24 3.66 -15.32
C ASP A 10 -1.02 4.85 -14.40
N THR A 11 -0.82 4.56 -13.11
CA THR A 11 -0.53 5.61 -12.12
C THR A 11 0.91 6.13 -12.28
N ILE A 12 1.06 7.41 -12.58
CA ILE A 12 2.34 8.12 -12.64
C ILE A 12 2.47 9.08 -11.46
N ILE A 13 3.66 9.07 -10.86
CA ILE A 13 4.04 9.99 -9.80
C ILE A 13 4.91 11.10 -10.40
N GLN A 14 4.39 12.32 -10.40
CA GLN A 14 5.18 13.48 -10.82
C GLN A 14 6.24 13.82 -9.75
N GLY A 15 7.50 13.89 -10.20
CA GLY A 15 8.66 14.11 -9.33
C GLY A 15 9.30 12.81 -8.81
N ALA A 16 8.79 11.63 -9.19
CA ALA A 16 9.51 10.39 -8.95
C ALA A 16 10.75 10.31 -9.85
N VAL A 17 11.86 9.85 -9.28
CA VAL A 17 13.09 9.56 -10.02
C VAL A 17 12.96 8.15 -10.59
N ALA A 18 13.14 8.01 -11.90
CA ALA A 18 13.24 6.72 -12.57
C ALA A 18 14.71 6.46 -12.90
N VAL A 19 15.26 5.36 -12.38
CA VAL A 19 16.64 4.95 -12.64
C VAL A 19 16.61 3.82 -13.66
N GLN A 20 17.32 4.00 -14.77
CA GLN A 20 17.52 2.92 -15.74
C GLN A 20 18.58 1.98 -15.20
N VAL A 21 18.27 0.69 -15.21
CA VAL A 21 19.14 -0.38 -14.72
C VAL A 21 19.35 -1.42 -15.83
N CYS A 22 20.59 -1.90 -15.98
CA CYS A 22 20.99 -2.81 -17.06
C CYS A 22 21.20 -4.25 -16.58
N ASN A 23 21.29 -4.48 -15.27
CA ASN A 23 21.54 -5.80 -14.69
C ASN A 23 20.96 -5.89 -13.27
N LEU A 24 21.02 -7.09 -12.69
CA LEU A 24 20.50 -7.36 -11.35
C LEU A 24 21.28 -6.64 -10.24
N GLU A 25 22.59 -6.46 -10.41
CA GLU A 25 23.43 -5.78 -9.40
C GLU A 25 23.01 -4.32 -9.24
N GLU A 26 22.75 -3.62 -10.34
CA GLU A 26 22.22 -2.26 -10.33
C GLU A 26 20.85 -2.17 -9.65
N VAL A 27 19.94 -3.12 -9.93
CA VAL A 27 18.64 -3.22 -9.24
C VAL A 27 18.84 -3.34 -7.73
N VAL A 28 19.74 -4.23 -7.29
CA VAL A 28 20.03 -4.46 -5.87
C VAL A 28 20.67 -3.22 -5.23
N CYS A 29 21.55 -2.51 -5.92
CA CYS A 29 22.14 -1.27 -5.44
C CYS A 29 21.07 -0.19 -5.20
N VAL A 30 20.20 0.06 -6.19
CA VAL A 30 19.10 1.03 -6.05
C VAL A 30 18.15 0.61 -4.92
N TRP A 31 17.85 -0.69 -4.80
CA TRP A 31 17.01 -1.20 -3.72
C TRP A 31 17.59 -0.94 -2.33
N LYS A 32 18.90 -1.17 -2.14
CA LYS A 32 19.57 -0.92 -0.87
C LYS A 32 19.57 0.56 -0.51
N GLU A 33 19.85 1.44 -1.47
CA GLU A 33 19.78 2.88 -1.26
C GLU A 33 18.35 3.32 -0.87
N CYS A 34 17.31 2.74 -1.49
CA CYS A 34 15.92 2.98 -1.09
C CYS A 34 15.64 2.55 0.35
N LEU A 35 16.16 1.39 0.76
CA LEU A 35 15.95 0.86 2.11
C LEU A 35 16.66 1.71 3.17
N GLU A 36 17.92 2.09 2.92
CA GLU A 36 18.70 2.98 3.82
C GLU A 36 18.00 4.34 4.00
N ASN A 37 17.46 4.90 2.92
CA ASN A 37 16.67 6.13 2.97
C ASN A 37 15.34 5.97 3.73
N SER A 38 14.79 4.76 3.79
CA SER A 38 13.56 4.45 4.53
C SER A 38 13.81 4.27 6.02
N GLU A 39 14.88 3.56 6.40
CA GLU A 39 15.28 3.37 7.81
C GLU A 39 15.55 4.72 8.49
N ALA A 40 16.16 5.67 7.78
CA ALA A 40 16.36 7.03 8.25
C ALA A 40 15.04 7.79 8.58
N ARG A 41 13.89 7.32 8.07
CA ARG A 41 12.58 8.00 8.18
C ARG A 41 11.59 7.31 9.13
N SER A 42 12.03 6.26 9.84
CA SER A 42 11.20 5.36 10.66
C SER A 42 10.15 4.59 9.85
N MET A 43 10.41 3.30 9.64
CA MET A 43 9.51 2.42 8.86
C MET A 43 8.14 2.23 9.53
N ASP A 44 8.05 2.45 10.85
CA ASP A 44 6.78 2.32 11.58
C ASP A 44 5.73 3.35 11.17
N CYS A 45 6.14 4.47 10.55
CA CYS A 45 5.25 5.59 10.23
C CYS A 45 5.18 5.92 8.73
N SER A 46 5.90 5.21 7.86
CA SER A 46 5.95 5.51 6.43
C SER A 46 5.82 4.27 5.56
N HIS A 47 5.05 4.38 4.47
CA HIS A 47 4.92 3.32 3.47
C HIS A 47 6.03 3.44 2.42
N VAL A 48 6.60 2.32 2.02
CA VAL A 48 7.57 2.25 0.92
C VAL A 48 6.91 1.62 -0.29
N ILE A 49 7.07 2.24 -1.46
CA ILE A 49 6.61 1.68 -2.72
C ILE A 49 7.78 1.68 -3.69
N ALA A 50 8.22 0.50 -4.10
CA ALA A 50 9.24 0.31 -5.11
C ALA A 50 8.60 -0.31 -6.35
N THR A 51 8.83 0.31 -7.51
CA THR A 51 8.25 -0.14 -8.78
C THR A 51 9.35 -0.47 -9.77
N ILE A 52 9.36 -1.71 -10.24
CA ILE A 52 10.24 -2.20 -11.30
C ILE A 52 9.41 -2.33 -12.57
N LYS A 53 9.74 -1.55 -13.60
CA LYS A 53 9.15 -1.68 -14.94
C LYS A 53 10.11 -2.46 -15.81
N VAL A 54 9.61 -3.53 -16.44
CA VAL A 54 10.40 -4.40 -17.31
C VAL A 54 9.83 -4.32 -18.71
N ALA A 55 10.67 -3.95 -19.68
CA ALA A 55 10.35 -4.07 -21.09
C ALA A 55 11.20 -5.19 -21.70
N SER A 56 10.56 -6.08 -22.44
CA SER A 56 11.23 -7.16 -23.18
C SER A 56 10.84 -7.07 -24.64
N LYS A 57 11.77 -7.39 -25.53
CA LYS A 57 11.55 -7.43 -26.97
C LYS A 57 12.14 -8.70 -27.54
N ASN A 58 11.32 -9.48 -28.25
CA ASN A 58 11.82 -10.57 -29.05
C ASN A 58 12.52 -9.99 -30.28
N VAL A 59 13.83 -10.23 -30.40
CA VAL A 59 14.66 -9.67 -31.47
C VAL A 59 14.27 -10.22 -32.85
N ALA A 60 13.84 -11.49 -32.92
CA ALA A 60 13.49 -12.13 -34.18
C ALA A 60 12.12 -11.69 -34.72
N THR A 61 11.12 -11.52 -33.86
CA THR A 61 9.75 -11.15 -34.27
C THR A 61 9.46 -9.66 -34.16
N GLY A 62 10.31 -8.89 -33.48
CA GLY A 62 10.09 -7.47 -33.18
C GLY A 62 9.00 -7.22 -32.12
N LEU A 63 8.26 -8.24 -31.71
CA LEU A 63 7.20 -8.13 -30.71
C LEU A 63 7.79 -7.93 -29.32
N GLY A 64 7.31 -6.93 -28.59
CA GLY A 64 7.69 -6.70 -27.21
C GLY A 64 6.56 -6.88 -26.22
N THR A 65 6.93 -6.88 -24.95
CA THR A 65 6.03 -6.89 -23.79
C THR A 65 6.54 -5.92 -22.74
N VAL A 66 5.62 -5.26 -22.05
CA VAL A 66 5.93 -4.52 -20.82
C VAL A 66 5.29 -5.24 -19.64
N GLY A 67 5.95 -5.18 -18.51
CA GLY A 67 5.41 -5.61 -17.23
C GLY A 67 5.81 -4.64 -16.14
N ARG A 68 5.03 -4.65 -15.06
CA ARG A 68 5.28 -3.87 -13.86
C ARG A 68 5.23 -4.80 -12.65
N LEU A 69 6.28 -4.75 -11.83
CA LEU A 69 6.33 -5.40 -10.53
C LEU A 69 6.41 -4.29 -9.47
N GLN A 70 5.47 -4.30 -8.53
CA GLN A 70 5.40 -3.30 -7.47
C GLN A 70 5.49 -3.99 -6.12
N PHE A 71 6.47 -3.57 -5.33
CA PHE A 71 6.62 -3.94 -3.93
C PHE A 71 6.10 -2.81 -3.07
N VAL A 72 5.20 -3.14 -2.15
CA VAL A 72 4.58 -2.18 -1.24
C VAL A 72 4.84 -2.70 0.16
N ASP A 73 5.64 -1.95 0.90
CA ASP A 73 5.84 -2.18 2.33
C ASP A 73 4.99 -1.17 3.09
N PHE A 74 4.08 -1.69 3.91
CA PHE A 74 3.17 -0.86 4.67
C PHE A 74 3.78 -0.56 6.03
N ALA A 75 3.58 0.68 6.49
CA ALA A 75 3.88 1.07 7.86
C ALA A 75 3.16 0.16 8.87
N GLY A 76 3.61 0.18 10.13
CA GLY A 76 3.03 -0.60 11.22
C GLY A 76 1.51 -0.45 11.26
N ALA A 77 0.81 -1.58 11.17
CA ALA A 77 -0.66 -1.61 11.08
C ALA A 77 -1.34 -1.64 12.44
N ASP A 78 -0.66 -1.26 13.53
CA ASP A 78 -1.26 -1.25 14.85
C ASP A 78 -2.45 -0.28 14.81
N LEU A 79 -3.67 -0.85 14.82
CA LEU A 79 -4.96 -0.15 14.75
C LEU A 79 -5.58 0.05 16.15
N THR A 80 -4.88 -0.35 17.20
CA THR A 80 -5.15 0.08 18.56
C THR A 80 -4.29 1.30 18.91
N PRO A 81 -4.89 2.43 19.35
CA PRO A 81 -4.13 3.47 19.98
C PRO A 81 -3.51 2.88 21.23
N VAL A 82 -2.19 2.65 21.22
CA VAL A 82 -1.44 2.38 22.44
C VAL A 82 -1.67 3.60 23.31
N ARG A 83 -2.55 3.48 24.31
CA ARG A 83 -2.61 4.43 25.41
C ARG A 83 -1.21 4.38 26.03
N SER A 84 -0.37 5.36 25.70
CA SER A 84 0.94 5.46 26.34
C SER A 84 0.69 5.40 27.85
N ASN A 85 1.47 4.57 28.53
CA ASN A 85 1.34 4.32 29.95
C ASN A 85 1.70 5.59 30.74
N SER A 86 0.75 6.51 30.84
CA SER A 86 0.75 7.59 31.82
C SER A 86 -0.68 7.92 32.22
N SER A 87 -1.44 6.89 32.61
CA SER A 87 -2.36 6.90 33.76
C SER A 87 -3.40 5.80 33.61
N ARG A 88 -3.41 4.90 34.59
CA ARG A 88 -4.57 4.07 34.91
C ARG A 88 -5.80 4.99 35.04
N LYS A 89 -6.78 4.84 34.16
CA LYS A 89 -8.17 5.12 34.54
C LYS A 89 -9.12 4.15 33.85
N SER A 90 -9.73 3.37 34.72
CA SER A 90 -10.79 2.40 34.55
C SER A 90 -12.05 3.01 33.92
N SER A 91 -12.60 2.31 32.92
CA SER A 91 -14.03 2.05 32.63
C SER A 91 -14.33 2.09 31.12
N PRO A 92 -15.12 1.14 30.58
CA PRO A 92 -15.56 1.15 29.19
C PRO A 92 -16.98 1.73 29.09
N LEU A 93 -17.16 3.02 29.36
CA LEU A 93 -18.42 3.72 29.10
C LEU A 93 -18.11 5.18 28.72
N GLN A 94 -18.51 5.57 27.51
CA GLN A 94 -18.79 6.93 27.06
C GLN A 94 -17.80 8.03 27.47
N ASP A 95 -16.98 8.50 26.53
CA ASP A 95 -16.72 9.94 26.47
C ASP A 95 -16.36 10.40 25.05
N ASP A 96 -17.41 10.76 24.29
CA ASP A 96 -17.32 11.38 22.95
C ASP A 96 -17.13 12.92 23.02
N ARG A 97 -16.78 13.49 24.19
CA ARG A 97 -16.93 14.95 24.42
C ARG A 97 -15.73 15.73 24.92
N ALA A 98 -14.51 15.20 24.82
CA ALA A 98 -13.30 16.01 25.06
C ALA A 98 -12.21 15.74 24.02
N ARG A 99 -12.49 16.04 22.74
CA ARG A 99 -11.47 15.99 21.69
C ARG A 99 -10.74 17.33 21.62
N SER A 100 -9.69 17.48 22.43
CA SER A 100 -8.73 18.57 22.26
C SER A 100 -7.96 18.35 20.96
N PRO A 101 -7.88 19.33 20.04
CA PRO A 101 -7.02 19.22 18.86
C PRO A 101 -5.56 19.03 19.32
N GLY A 102 -4.94 17.92 18.93
CA GLY A 102 -3.57 17.55 19.33
C GLY A 102 -3.45 16.44 20.39
N SER A 103 -4.49 15.63 20.61
CA SER A 103 -4.38 14.43 21.45
C SER A 103 -3.53 13.34 20.77
N SER A 104 -2.83 12.50 21.54
CA SER A 104 -2.05 11.37 21.00
C SER A 104 -2.89 10.40 20.16
N ILE A 105 -4.21 10.36 20.39
CA ILE A 105 -5.17 9.57 19.60
C ILE A 105 -5.38 10.19 18.21
N ASP A 106 -5.43 11.52 18.09
CA ASP A 106 -5.57 12.20 16.80
C ASP A 106 -4.28 12.09 15.98
N GLU A 107 -3.10 12.15 16.61
CA GLU A 107 -1.80 11.88 15.97
C GLU A 107 -1.70 10.44 15.47
N TRP A 108 -2.03 9.47 16.32
CA TRP A 108 -2.06 8.05 15.97
C TRP A 108 -3.03 7.77 14.80
N ARG A 109 -4.21 8.41 14.81
CA ARG A 109 -5.19 8.32 13.71
C ARG A 109 -4.69 8.97 12.43
N PHE A 110 -3.92 10.05 12.52
CA PHE A 110 -3.36 10.71 11.36
C PHE A 110 -2.31 9.83 10.67
N VAL A 111 -1.43 9.18 11.45
CA VAL A 111 -0.44 8.21 10.94
C VAL A 111 -1.14 7.02 10.26
N ASN A 112 -2.15 6.44 10.93
CA ASN A 112 -2.85 5.26 10.43
C ASN A 112 -3.97 5.53 9.42
N ARG A 113 -4.25 6.79 9.10
CA ARG A 113 -5.32 7.18 8.15
C ARG A 113 -5.19 6.45 6.82
N SER A 114 -3.96 6.28 6.35
CA SER A 114 -3.60 5.59 5.11
C SER A 114 -4.07 4.13 5.10
N LEU A 115 -3.81 3.37 6.17
CA LEU A 115 -4.23 1.97 6.31
C LEU A 115 -5.72 1.80 6.59
N VAL A 116 -6.31 2.70 7.38
CA VAL A 116 -7.78 2.72 7.57
C VAL A 116 -8.49 2.94 6.24
N THR A 117 -8.02 3.90 5.44
CA THR A 117 -8.57 4.16 4.11
C THR A 117 -8.40 2.95 3.18
N LEU A 118 -7.26 2.25 3.27
CA LEU A 118 -7.05 1.02 2.53
C LEU A 118 -8.06 -0.07 2.94
N ALA A 119 -8.33 -0.24 4.23
CA ALA A 119 -9.37 -1.16 4.71
C ALA A 119 -10.76 -0.82 4.18
N ASP A 120 -11.12 0.46 4.09
CA ASP A 120 -12.38 0.91 3.50
C ASP A 120 -12.46 0.57 2.01
N VAL A 121 -11.38 0.80 1.25
CA VAL A 121 -11.27 0.43 -0.16
C VAL A 121 -11.45 -1.08 -0.36
N VAL A 122 -10.75 -1.89 0.44
CA VAL A 122 -10.83 -3.35 0.38
C VAL A 122 -12.24 -3.84 0.70
N THR A 123 -12.86 -3.26 1.73
CA THR A 123 -14.24 -3.57 2.10
C THR A 123 -15.18 -3.28 0.94
N ALA A 124 -15.12 -2.08 0.37
CA ALA A 124 -15.94 -1.66 -0.76
C ALA A 124 -15.76 -2.58 -1.99
N ARG A 125 -14.51 -2.96 -2.31
CA ARG A 125 -14.21 -3.88 -3.42
C ARG A 125 -14.70 -5.30 -3.15
N SER A 126 -14.54 -5.81 -1.92
CA SER A 126 -15.02 -7.14 -1.54
C SER A 126 -16.55 -7.28 -1.56
N GLN A 127 -17.25 -6.15 -1.51
CA GLN A 127 -18.72 -6.04 -1.57
C GLN A 127 -19.23 -5.55 -2.93
N PHE A 128 -18.36 -5.39 -3.94
CA PHE A 128 -18.70 -4.91 -5.28
C PHE A 128 -19.44 -3.56 -5.29
N LEU A 129 -19.10 -2.65 -4.37
CA LEU A 129 -19.68 -1.31 -4.35
C LEU A 129 -19.23 -0.52 -5.58
N GLN A 130 -20.14 0.29 -6.13
CA GLN A 130 -19.86 1.13 -7.30
C GLN A 130 -18.89 2.28 -6.99
N SER A 131 -18.97 2.84 -5.78
CA SER A 131 -18.11 3.93 -5.34
C SER A 131 -17.06 3.39 -4.37
N VAL A 132 -15.78 3.50 -4.75
CA VAL A 132 -14.65 3.03 -3.96
C VAL A 132 -13.74 4.21 -3.62
N PRO A 133 -13.39 4.44 -2.34
CA PRO A 133 -12.77 5.68 -1.86
C PRO A 133 -11.26 5.79 -2.10
N TYR A 134 -10.76 5.49 -3.31
CA TYR A 134 -9.31 5.51 -3.60
C TYR A 134 -8.65 6.88 -3.37
N ARG A 135 -9.41 7.98 -3.49
CA ARG A 135 -8.87 9.35 -3.36
C ARG A 135 -8.74 9.84 -1.92
N HIS A 136 -9.18 9.08 -0.93
CA HIS A 136 -9.17 9.52 0.48
C HIS A 136 -7.76 9.51 1.10
N SER A 137 -6.81 8.79 0.49
CA SER A 137 -5.39 8.79 0.87
C SER A 137 -4.47 8.65 -0.35
N THR A 138 -3.23 9.12 -0.23
CA THR A 138 -2.20 8.99 -1.28
C THR A 138 -1.92 7.51 -1.61
N ILE A 139 -1.81 6.65 -0.60
CA ILE A 139 -1.51 5.22 -0.80
C ILE A 139 -2.63 4.51 -1.57
N THR A 140 -3.90 4.75 -1.21
CA THR A 140 -5.01 4.15 -1.93
C THR A 140 -5.10 4.66 -3.36
N HIS A 141 -4.76 5.93 -3.59
CA HIS A 141 -4.73 6.47 -4.94
C HIS A 141 -3.64 5.80 -5.80
N LEU A 142 -2.46 5.54 -5.21
CA LEU A 142 -1.36 4.84 -5.88
C LEU A 142 -1.66 3.36 -6.17
N LEU A 143 -2.40 2.69 -5.30
CA LEU A 143 -2.72 1.26 -5.43
C LEU A 143 -4.00 0.98 -6.23
N ARG A 144 -4.64 2.02 -6.76
CA ARG A 144 -5.91 1.87 -7.49
C ARG A 144 -5.76 0.93 -8.68
N ASP A 145 -4.73 1.11 -9.50
CA ASP A 145 -4.48 0.26 -10.66
C ASP A 145 -4.24 -1.22 -10.27
N SER A 146 -3.67 -1.44 -9.10
CA SER A 146 -3.36 -2.75 -8.57
C SER A 146 -4.60 -3.47 -8.05
N LEU A 147 -5.60 -2.72 -7.55
CA LEU A 147 -6.83 -3.26 -6.94
C LEU A 147 -8.07 -3.23 -7.87
N GLU A 148 -8.02 -2.49 -8.98
CA GLU A 148 -9.10 -2.42 -9.98
C GLU A 148 -8.68 -2.83 -11.40
N GLY A 149 -7.39 -2.77 -11.73
CA GLY A 149 -6.88 -3.02 -13.07
C GLY A 149 -6.69 -4.51 -13.37
N ASP A 150 -5.82 -4.80 -14.33
CA ASP A 150 -5.47 -6.13 -14.78
C ASP A 150 -4.16 -6.63 -14.14
N THR A 151 -4.05 -6.45 -12.83
CA THR A 151 -2.85 -6.78 -12.05
C THR A 151 -3.04 -8.10 -11.30
N LYS A 152 -1.94 -8.82 -11.03
CA LYS A 152 -1.92 -9.90 -10.03
C LYS A 152 -1.42 -9.34 -8.71
N VAL A 153 -2.22 -9.49 -7.66
CA VAL A 153 -1.88 -8.99 -6.33
C VAL A 153 -1.59 -10.15 -5.39
N LEU A 154 -0.46 -10.08 -4.70
CA LEU A 154 -0.10 -10.94 -3.58
C LEU A 154 -0.06 -10.09 -2.31
N LEU A 155 -0.80 -10.51 -1.28
CA LEU A 155 -0.72 -9.92 0.04
C LEU A 155 0.05 -10.86 0.97
N ILE A 156 1.05 -10.33 1.66
CA ILE A 156 1.76 -11.02 2.74
C ILE A 156 1.26 -10.41 4.05
N ALA A 157 0.62 -11.22 4.89
CA ALA A 157 0.11 -10.80 6.20
C ALA A 157 1.11 -11.19 7.29
N CYS A 158 1.82 -10.20 7.83
CA CYS A 158 2.74 -10.38 8.96
C CYS A 158 1.95 -10.30 10.27
N VAL A 159 2.06 -11.33 11.10
CA VAL A 159 1.33 -11.42 12.39
C VAL A 159 2.25 -11.88 13.51
N SER A 160 1.90 -11.51 14.73
CA SER A 160 2.62 -11.90 15.94
C SER A 160 1.90 -13.05 16.64
N SER A 161 2.66 -13.98 17.21
CA SER A 161 2.11 -15.07 18.05
C SER A 161 1.97 -14.67 19.52
N GLU A 162 2.42 -13.47 19.90
CA GLU A 162 2.42 -13.03 21.28
C GLU A 162 1.00 -12.72 21.79
N PRO A 163 0.62 -13.14 23.01
CA PRO A 163 -0.74 -12.92 23.53
C PRO A 163 -1.16 -11.45 23.58
N LYS A 164 -0.21 -10.54 23.81
CA LYS A 164 -0.45 -9.09 23.83
C LYS A 164 -0.89 -8.53 22.48
N ASP A 165 -0.55 -9.20 21.38
CA ASP A 165 -0.79 -8.74 20.01
C ASP A 165 -1.98 -9.49 19.36
N LEU A 166 -2.73 -10.26 20.14
CA LEU A 166 -3.82 -11.12 19.65
C LEU A 166 -4.89 -10.33 18.88
N LEU A 167 -5.26 -9.14 19.36
CA LEU A 167 -6.28 -8.31 18.71
C LEU A 167 -5.82 -7.75 17.37
N GLU A 168 -4.56 -7.32 17.27
CA GLU A 168 -3.97 -6.86 16.00
C GLU A 168 -3.84 -8.03 15.03
N THR A 169 -3.39 -9.19 15.50
CA THR A 169 -3.30 -10.41 14.70
C THR A 169 -4.65 -10.82 14.10
N ILE A 170 -5.72 -10.81 14.91
CA ILE A 170 -7.07 -11.07 14.40
C ILE A 170 -7.49 -10.04 13.36
N SER A 171 -7.16 -8.76 13.57
CA SER A 171 -7.50 -7.67 12.65
C SER A 171 -6.80 -7.82 11.31
N THR A 172 -5.49 -8.12 11.32
CA THR A 172 -4.69 -8.40 10.12
C THR A 172 -5.20 -9.61 9.35
N LEU A 173 -5.54 -10.71 10.05
CA LEU A 173 -6.10 -11.90 9.40
C LEU A 173 -7.49 -11.65 8.79
N ARG A 174 -8.33 -10.84 9.45
CA ARG A 174 -9.63 -10.42 8.89
C ARG A 174 -9.44 -9.58 7.63
N PHE A 175 -8.51 -8.63 7.65
CA PHE A 175 -8.16 -7.83 6.48
C PHE A 175 -7.67 -8.73 5.33
N ALA A 176 -6.77 -9.68 5.60
CA ALA A 176 -6.29 -10.63 4.60
C ALA A 176 -7.43 -11.48 4.00
N SER A 177 -8.36 -11.92 4.84
CA SER A 177 -9.55 -12.66 4.37
C SER A 177 -10.47 -11.81 3.49
N GLN A 178 -10.58 -10.50 3.74
CA GLN A 178 -11.35 -9.59 2.89
C GLN A 178 -10.61 -9.31 1.57
N MET A 179 -9.30 -9.10 1.62
CA MET A 179 -8.44 -8.92 0.45
C MET A 179 -8.55 -10.10 -0.52
N ARG A 180 -8.62 -11.33 0.00
CA ARG A 180 -8.85 -12.52 -0.84
C ARG A 180 -10.16 -12.46 -1.66
N ARG A 181 -11.16 -11.73 -1.19
CA ARG A 181 -12.46 -11.56 -1.86
C ARG A 181 -12.48 -10.39 -2.85
N VAL A 182 -11.44 -9.55 -2.85
CA VAL A 182 -11.33 -8.44 -3.79
C VAL A 182 -11.15 -9.01 -5.19
N HIS A 183 -12.08 -8.65 -6.07
CA HIS A 183 -11.96 -8.99 -7.48
C HIS A 183 -11.02 -7.98 -8.16
N VAL A 184 -9.84 -8.42 -8.55
CA VAL A 184 -8.97 -7.68 -9.47
C VAL A 184 -9.29 -8.17 -10.89
N GLY A 185 -9.21 -7.29 -11.89
CA GLY A 185 -9.49 -7.64 -13.28
C GLY A 185 -8.60 -8.78 -13.78
N VAL A 186 -9.01 -9.41 -14.88
CA VAL A 186 -8.23 -10.50 -15.48
C VAL A 186 -6.91 -9.96 -15.99
N ALA A 187 -5.80 -10.50 -15.47
CA ALA A 187 -4.46 -10.08 -15.87
C ALA A 187 -4.25 -10.28 -17.38
N THR A 188 -3.91 -9.19 -18.09
CA THR A 188 -3.69 -9.22 -19.54
C THR A 188 -2.22 -9.10 -19.91
N LYS A 189 -1.88 -9.44 -21.16
CA LYS A 189 -0.52 -9.26 -21.68
C LYS A 189 -0.39 -7.88 -22.29
N HIS A 190 0.44 -7.03 -21.69
CA HIS A 190 0.75 -5.71 -22.24
C HIS A 190 1.83 -5.84 -23.32
N SER A 191 1.42 -5.68 -24.58
CA SER A 191 2.31 -5.85 -25.74
C SER A 191 2.84 -4.50 -26.23
N LEU A 192 4.12 -4.44 -26.57
CA LEU A 192 4.69 -3.34 -27.35
C LEU A 192 4.50 -3.68 -28.82
N THR A 193 3.50 -3.06 -29.44
CA THR A 193 3.41 -3.06 -30.90
C THR A 193 4.51 -2.17 -31.46
N PRO A 194 5.24 -2.63 -32.50
CA PRO A 194 6.18 -1.76 -33.19
C PRO A 194 5.44 -0.54 -33.76
N PRO A 195 6.08 0.64 -33.77
CA PRO A 195 5.57 1.80 -34.52
C PRO A 195 5.49 1.52 -36.02
#